data_AF-V2XX67-F1
#
_entry.id   AF-V2XX67-F1
#
_cell.length_a   1.000
_cell.length_b   1.000
_cell.length_c   1.000
_cell.angle_alpha   90.00
_cell.angle_beta   90.00
_cell.angle_gamma   90.00
#
_symmetry.space_group_name_H-M   'P 1'
#
loop_
_entity.id
_entity.type
_entity.pdbx_description
1 polymer ?
#
loop_
_entity_poly.entity_id
_entity_poly.type
_entity_poly.pdbx_seq_one_letter_code
_entity_poly.pdbx_strand_id
1 'polypeptide(L)' 'MGMTDSQFKGFIRFVLDALLDAQSEKEQRVRDAKIQKVIENLQKVLED' A
#
# COMPACT_ATOMS: atom_id res chain seq x y z
N MET A 1 -6.28 21.52 8.30
CA MET A 1 -6.20 21.77 6.84
C MET A 1 -6.26 20.42 6.17
N GLY A 2 -7.21 20.21 5.25
CA GLY A 2 -7.34 18.91 4.56
C GLY A 2 -6.06 18.56 3.80
N MET A 3 -5.79 17.27 3.64
CA MET A 3 -4.68 16.76 2.84
C MET A 3 -4.69 17.43 1.46
N THR A 4 -3.54 17.98 1.04
CA THR A 4 -3.43 18.56 -0.30
C THR A 4 -3.50 17.46 -1.35
N ASP A 5 -3.99 17.77 -2.55
CA ASP A 5 -4.00 16.84 -3.69
C ASP A 5 -2.63 16.19 -3.95
N SER A 6 -1.54 16.91 -3.67
CA SER A 6 -0.18 16.41 -3.81
C SER A 6 0.15 15.30 -2.82
N GLN A 7 -0.28 15.45 -1.56
CA GLN A 7 -0.11 14.45 -0.52
C GLN A 7 -0.96 13.21 -0.84
N PHE A 8 -2.22 13.40 -1.27
CA PHE A 8 -3.09 12.28 -1.66
C PHE A 8 -2.51 11.50 -2.84
N LYS A 9 -2.06 12.18 -3.89
CA LYS A 9 -1.38 11.53 -5.03
C LYS A 9 -0.10 10.80 -4.61
N GLY A 10 0.67 11.37 -3.68
CA GLY A 10 1.85 10.73 -3.11
C GLY A 10 1.52 9.43 -2.38
N PHE A 11 0.47 9.44 -1.57
CA PHE A 11 -0.04 8.26 -0.88
C PHE A 11 -0.51 7.17 -1.86
N ILE A 12 -1.31 7.54 -2.87
CA ILE A 12 -1.76 6.58 -3.89
C ILE A 12 -0.59 5.97 -4.64
N ARG A 13 0.44 6.76 -4.98
CA ARG A 13 1.68 6.23 -5.61
C ARG A 13 2.38 5.23 -4.69
N PHE A 14 2.53 5.55 -3.41
CA PHE A 14 3.14 4.64 -2.44
C PHE A 14 2.39 3.30 -2.34
N VAL A 15 1.06 3.32 -2.31
CA VAL A 15 0.24 2.10 -2.28
C VAL A 15 0.39 1.32 -3.58
N LEU A 16 0.36 1.99 -4.73
CA LEU A 16 0.54 1.36 -6.04
C LEU A 16 1.90 0.67 -6.17
N ASP A 17 2.97 1.33 -5.75
CA ASP A 17 4.32 0.77 -5.80
C ASP A 17 4.43 -0.50 -4.95
N ALA A 18 3.82 -0.51 -3.76
CA ALA A 18 3.81 -1.69 -2.89
C ALA A 18 3.01 -2.86 -3.47
N LEU A 19 1.91 -2.58 -4.18
CA LEU A 19 1.11 -3.60 -4.86
C LEU A 19 1.85 -4.18 -6.08
N LEU A 20 2.55 -3.34 -6.85
CA LEU A 20 3.38 -3.78 -7.98
C LEU A 20 4.56 -4.64 -7.50
N ASP A 21 5.21 -4.24 -6.42
CA ASP A 21 6.27 -5.02 -5.77
C ASP A 21 5.74 -6.41 -5.35
N ALA A 22 4.59 -6.47 -4.67
CA ALA A 22 3.94 -7.73 -4.32
C ALA A 22 3.58 -8.58 -5.55
N GLN A 23 3.06 -7.96 -6.62
CA GLN A 23 2.72 -8.65 -7.86
C GLN A 23 3.95 -9.26 -8.57
N SER A 24 5.12 -8.62 -8.42
CA SER A 24 6.37 -9.10 -9.02
C SER A 24 6.93 -10.38 -8.36
N GLU A 25 6.43 -10.74 -7.18
CA GLU A 25 6.88 -11.91 -6.43
C GLU A 25 6.43 -13.23 -7.04
N LYS A 26 7.40 -14.11 -7.31
CA LYS A 26 7.18 -15.45 -7.87
C LYS A 26 6.62 -16.42 -6.82
N GLU A 27 7.07 -16.30 -5.58
CA GLU A 27 6.63 -17.16 -4.49
C GLU A 27 5.31 -16.65 -3.92
N GLN A 28 4.27 -17.50 -3.95
CA GLN A 28 2.94 -17.13 -3.48
C GLN A 28 2.92 -16.69 -2.02
N ARG A 29 3.66 -17.38 -1.14
CA ARG A 29 3.71 -17.03 0.28
C ARG A 29 4.28 -15.63 0.51
N VAL A 30 5.30 -15.25 -0.27
CA VAL A 30 5.94 -13.92 -0.17
C VAL A 30 4.99 -12.86 -0.70
N ARG A 31 4.34 -13.10 -1.84
CA ARG A 31 3.31 -12.20 -2.40
C ARG A 31 2.17 -11.96 -1.41
N ASP A 32 1.61 -13.02 -0.85
CA ASP A 32 0.47 -12.94 0.07
C ASP A 32 0.86 -12.16 1.34
N ALA A 33 2.07 -12.38 1.87
CA ALA A 33 2.60 -11.62 3.00
C ALA A 33 2.78 -10.12 2.68
N LYS A 34 3.26 -9.78 1.48
CA LYS A 34 3.38 -8.38 1.04
C LYS A 34 2.02 -7.70 0.89
N ILE A 35 1.04 -8.38 0.29
CA ILE A 35 -0.33 -7.88 0.17
C ILE A 35 -0.95 -7.65 1.56
N GLN A 36 -0.78 -8.60 2.48
CA GLN A 36 -1.27 -8.48 3.85
C GLN A 36 -0.70 -7.25 4.55
N LYS A 37 0.60 -6.98 4.39
CA LYS A 37 1.24 -5.78 4.93
C LYS A 37 0.67 -4.48 4.34
N VAL A 38 0.34 -4.46 3.04
CA VAL A 38 -0.35 -3.31 2.42
C VAL A 38 -1.72 -3.10 3.04
N ILE A 39 -2.50 -4.17 3.23
CA ILE A 39 -3.83 -4.12 3.86
C ILE A 39 -3.73 -3.58 5.29
N GLU A 40 -2.82 -4.10 6.11
CA GLU A 40 -2.63 -3.65 7.49
C GLU A 40 -2.27 -2.17 7.58
N ASN A 41 -1.41 -1.69 6.68
CA ASN A 41 -1.03 -0.28 6.63
C ASN A 41 -2.22 0.61 6.24
N LEU A 42 -3.05 0.18 5.27
CA LEU A 42 -4.25 0.90 4.88
C LEU A 42 -5.28 0.94 6.01
N GLN A 43 -5.46 -0.16 6.75
CA GLN A 43 -6.35 -0.22 7.90
C GLN A 43 -5.92 0.75 9.00
N LYS A 44 -4.64 0.78 9.36
CA LYS A 44 -4.12 1.74 10.34
C LYS A 44 -4.39 3.19 9.97
N VAL A 45 -4.21 3.55 8.69
CA VAL A 45 -4.50 4.90 8.19
C VAL A 45 -5.99 5.27 8.24
N LEU A 46 -6.89 4.29 8.22
CA LEU A 46 -8.33 4.51 8.35
C LEU A 46 -8.81 4.54 9.81
N GLU A 47 -8.07 3.88 10.71
CA GLU A 47 -8.33 3.84 12.15
C GLU A 47 -7.75 5.06 12.89
N ASP A 48 -6.67 5.66 12.37
CA ASP A 48 -6.09 6.94 12.82
C ASP A 48 -6.87 8.17 12.28
#